data_AF-A0A355ABL8-F1
#
_entry.id   AF-A0A355ABL8-F1
#
_cell.length_a   1.000
_cell.length_b   1.000
_cell.length_c   1.000
_cell.angle_alpha   90.00
_cell.angle_beta   90.00
_cell.angle_gamma   90.00
#
_symmetry.space_group_name_H-M   'P 1'
#
loop_
_entity.id
_entity.type
_entity.pdbx_description
1 polymer ?
#
loop_
_entity_poly.entity_id
_entity_poly.type
_entity_poly.pdbx_seq_one_letter_code
_entity_poly.pdbx_strand_id
1 'polypeptide(L)'
;FVGAKVGDVITLKTKGLFTDDHLLQNHLGVSHDDAHGLNIEVKFTVEEISETELAEMSQELFDKLFGKDAVKNDKEFKKRLKEDAENQFVQQSDQQLLNAVTESLIENTKFDLPAEFLQKWIAVSGEKELTKEEAAEEYNKSEKGLRYQLIEGKISKDNNLQVTFEELKEFAKGFIKSQMAQYGNTNPEEKELDEIADRILGNQDEVKRLSEQLMSQKLLNFFKENVKLKVKKVSFDDFVKEVYK
;
A
#
# COMPACT_ATOMS: atom_id res chain seq x y z
N PHE A 1 -14.43 32.41 15.29
CA PHE A 1 -14.57 33.77 15.87
C PHE A 1 -14.49 33.67 17.38
N VAL A 2 -13.39 34.10 17.98
CA VAL A 2 -13.18 33.98 19.43
C VAL A 2 -14.15 34.91 20.16
N GLY A 3 -14.93 34.37 21.11
CA GLY A 3 -15.86 35.14 21.96
C GLY A 3 -17.26 35.38 21.41
N ALA A 4 -17.58 34.89 20.20
CA ALA A 4 -18.95 34.92 19.66
C ALA A 4 -19.85 33.90 20.38
N LYS A 5 -21.15 34.17 20.42
CA LYS A 5 -22.19 33.33 21.03
C LYS A 5 -23.12 32.75 19.97
N VAL A 6 -23.83 31.69 20.33
CA VAL A 6 -24.92 31.14 19.51
C VAL A 6 -25.95 32.24 19.24
N GLY A 7 -26.33 32.39 17.98
CA GLY A 7 -27.22 33.44 17.48
C GLY A 7 -26.51 34.72 17.05
N ASP A 8 -25.21 34.89 17.31
CA ASP A 8 -24.46 36.04 16.80
C ASP A 8 -24.37 35.97 15.28
N VAL A 9 -24.61 37.13 14.65
CA VAL A 9 -24.46 37.30 13.20
C VAL A 9 -23.14 38.00 12.93
N ILE A 10 -22.24 37.27 12.29
CA ILE A 10 -20.88 37.73 11.97
C ILE A 10 -20.86 38.14 10.51
N THR A 11 -20.63 39.43 10.27
CA THR A 11 -20.60 39.99 8.92
C THR A 11 -19.15 40.13 8.47
N LEU A 12 -18.79 39.48 7.36
CA LEU A 12 -17.47 39.59 6.74
C LEU A 12 -17.60 40.23 5.36
N LYS A 13 -16.66 41.11 5.04
CA LYS A 13 -16.52 41.65 3.68
C LYS A 13 -15.71 40.67 2.85
N THR A 14 -16.20 40.33 1.66
CA THR A 14 -15.51 39.40 0.75
C THR A 14 -14.24 40.00 0.14
N LYS A 15 -14.18 41.32 0.02
CA LYS A 15 -13.04 42.03 -0.55
C LYS A 15 -11.81 41.91 0.36
N GLY A 16 -10.75 41.29 -0.15
CA GLY A 16 -9.50 41.08 0.58
C GLY A 16 -9.60 40.06 1.71
N LEU A 17 -10.66 39.24 1.73
CA LEU A 17 -10.84 38.17 2.72
C LEU A 17 -9.86 37.02 2.52
N PHE A 18 -9.50 36.74 1.26
CA PHE A 18 -8.52 35.75 0.87
C PHE A 18 -7.31 36.43 0.20
N THR A 19 -6.14 35.79 0.32
CA THR A 19 -4.92 36.24 -0.38
C THR A 19 -4.92 35.92 -1.88
N ASP A 20 -5.79 35.00 -2.31
CA ASP A 20 -6.00 34.58 -3.69
C ASP A 20 -7.50 34.67 -4.01
N ASP A 21 -7.86 35.46 -5.03
CA ASP A 21 -9.24 35.70 -5.46
C ASP A 21 -9.89 34.41 -6.01
N HIS A 22 -9.11 33.43 -6.48
CA HIS A 22 -9.64 32.12 -6.90
C HIS A 22 -10.18 31.29 -5.74
N LEU A 23 -9.73 31.53 -4.50
CA LEU A 23 -10.30 30.87 -3.32
C LEU A 23 -11.72 31.36 -3.04
N LEU A 24 -12.02 32.63 -3.36
CA LEU A 24 -13.35 33.20 -3.23
C LEU A 24 -14.37 32.46 -4.11
N GLN A 25 -13.96 32.12 -5.33
CA GLN A 25 -14.74 31.35 -6.30
C GLN A 25 -15.19 30.01 -5.70
N ASN A 26 -14.26 29.26 -5.11
CA ASN A 26 -14.54 27.94 -4.56
C ASN A 26 -15.39 27.97 -3.28
N HIS A 27 -15.15 28.94 -2.39
CA HIS A 27 -15.86 29.00 -1.10
C HIS A 27 -17.28 29.59 -1.22
N LEU A 28 -17.52 30.48 -2.19
CA LEU A 28 -18.84 31.08 -2.43
C LEU A 28 -19.61 30.41 -3.57
N GLY A 29 -18.98 29.53 -4.35
CA GLY A 29 -19.61 28.85 -5.48
C GLY A 29 -20.02 29.79 -6.62
N VAL A 30 -19.33 30.91 -6.78
CA VAL A 30 -19.60 31.92 -7.81
C VAL A 30 -18.71 31.71 -9.05
N SER A 31 -19.09 32.29 -10.19
CA SER A 31 -18.29 32.18 -11.43
C SER A 31 -16.97 32.96 -11.33
N HIS A 32 -16.01 32.67 -12.21
CA HIS A 32 -14.72 33.36 -12.23
C HIS A 32 -14.86 34.87 -12.49
N ASP A 33 -15.74 35.24 -13.43
CA ASP A 33 -16.00 36.64 -13.78
C ASP A 33 -16.70 37.41 -12.65
N ASP A 34 -17.56 36.73 -11.87
CA ASP A 34 -18.26 37.32 -10.72
C ASP A 34 -17.40 37.41 -9.45
N ALA A 35 -16.41 36.51 -9.30
CA ALA A 35 -15.47 36.53 -8.18
C ALA A 35 -14.52 37.72 -8.26
N HIS A 36 -14.17 38.17 -9.47
CA HIS A 36 -13.18 39.20 -9.71
C HIS A 36 -13.71 40.58 -9.27
N GLY A 37 -13.19 41.10 -8.16
CA GLY A 37 -13.63 42.39 -7.60
C GLY A 37 -14.90 42.32 -6.75
N LEU A 38 -15.36 41.12 -6.37
CA LEU A 38 -16.56 40.93 -5.55
C LEU A 38 -16.42 41.61 -4.18
N ASN A 39 -17.26 42.60 -3.94
CA ASN A 39 -17.25 43.40 -2.72
C ASN A 39 -18.64 43.40 -2.07
N ILE A 40 -19.00 42.26 -1.50
CA ILE A 40 -20.26 42.06 -0.78
C ILE A 40 -19.99 41.72 0.68
N GLU A 41 -21.02 41.81 1.50
CA GLU A 41 -21.00 41.36 2.88
C GLU A 41 -21.69 40.00 3.00
N VAL A 42 -20.96 39.00 3.49
CA VAL A 42 -21.51 37.69 3.84
C VAL A 42 -21.80 37.65 5.33
N LYS A 43 -22.95 37.08 5.70
CA LYS A 43 -23.39 36.97 7.09
C LYS A 43 -23.38 35.51 7.51
N PHE A 44 -22.62 35.20 8.54
CA PHE A 44 -22.58 33.89 9.16
C PHE A 44 -23.32 33.96 10.49
N THR A 45 -24.36 33.16 10.65
CA THR A 45 -25.03 33.00 11.94
C THR A 45 -24.37 31.83 12.67
N VAL A 46 -23.98 32.03 13.93
CA VAL A 46 -23.46 30.94 14.77
C VAL A 46 -24.65 30.09 15.23
N GLU A 47 -24.89 28.95 14.59
CA GLU A 47 -26.01 28.06 14.93
C GLU A 47 -25.71 27.19 16.16
N GLU A 48 -24.48 26.69 16.27
CA GLU A 48 -24.03 25.83 17.35
C GLU A 48 -22.58 26.16 17.71
N ILE A 49 -22.26 26.07 19.00
CA ILE A 49 -20.90 26.07 19.50
C ILE A 49 -20.71 24.73 20.20
N SER A 50 -19.94 23.84 19.59
CA SER A 50 -19.52 22.58 20.18
C SER A 50 -18.09 22.70 20.71
N GLU A 51 -17.86 22.16 21.89
CA GLU A 51 -16.54 22.03 22.50
C GLU A 51 -16.13 20.56 22.46
N THR A 52 -14.90 20.30 22.01
CA THR A 52 -14.34 18.94 22.00
C THR A 52 -13.46 18.76 23.21
N GLU A 53 -13.90 17.94 24.15
CA GLU A 53 -13.12 17.54 25.32
C GLU A 53 -12.44 16.19 25.09
N LEU A 54 -11.32 15.95 25.76
CA LEU A 54 -10.66 14.64 25.73
C LEU A 54 -11.55 13.61 26.42
N ALA A 55 -11.85 12.52 25.73
CA ALA A 55 -12.56 11.40 26.33
C ALA A 55 -11.73 10.77 27.46
N GLU A 56 -12.39 10.43 28.56
CA GLU A 56 -11.76 9.65 29.62
C GLU A 56 -11.43 8.23 29.13
N MET A 57 -10.36 7.65 29.69
CA MET A 57 -9.93 6.28 29.37
C MET A 57 -10.83 5.26 30.05
N SER A 58 -12.05 5.11 29.54
CA SER A 58 -13.15 4.33 30.14
C SER A 58 -13.64 3.22 29.21
N GLN A 59 -14.46 2.31 29.76
CA GLN A 59 -15.10 1.24 28.98
C GLN A 59 -15.94 1.80 27.83
N GLU A 60 -16.58 2.95 28.00
CA GLU A 60 -17.36 3.59 26.94
C GLU A 60 -16.47 3.99 25.75
N LEU A 61 -15.27 4.53 26.01
CA LEU A 61 -14.31 4.85 24.96
C LEU A 61 -13.81 3.58 24.27
N PHE A 62 -13.52 2.53 25.02
CA PHE A 62 -13.05 1.25 24.48
C PHE A 62 -14.09 0.62 23.57
N ASP A 63 -15.35 0.57 24.02
CA ASP A 63 -16.45 -0.01 23.27
C ASP A 63 -16.77 0.80 22.01
N LYS A 64 -16.63 2.14 22.05
CA LYS A 64 -16.78 3.00 20.86
C LYS A 64 -15.71 2.76 19.80
N LEU A 65 -14.47 2.46 20.21
CA LEU A 65 -13.35 2.30 19.29
C LEU A 65 -13.22 0.87 18.75
N PHE A 66 -13.45 -0.14 19.59
CA PHE A 66 -13.17 -1.53 19.26
C PHE A 66 -14.42 -2.44 19.26
N GLY A 67 -15.58 -1.89 19.60
CA GLY A 67 -16.80 -2.67 19.80
C GLY A 67 -16.95 -3.18 21.22
N LYS A 68 -18.18 -3.55 21.57
CA LYS A 68 -18.57 -3.93 22.92
C LYS A 68 -17.75 -5.11 23.45
N ASP A 69 -17.21 -4.96 24.65
CA ASP A 69 -16.47 -5.99 25.40
C ASP A 69 -15.16 -6.49 24.73
N ALA A 70 -14.71 -5.81 23.66
CA ALA A 70 -13.48 -6.18 22.94
C ALA A 70 -12.19 -5.82 23.70
N VAL A 71 -12.23 -4.76 24.50
CA VAL A 71 -11.13 -4.25 25.33
C VAL A 71 -11.66 -3.87 26.70
N LYS A 72 -11.06 -4.37 27.78
CA LYS A 72 -11.64 -4.27 29.14
C LYS A 72 -10.94 -3.28 30.06
N ASN A 73 -9.75 -2.81 29.69
CA ASN A 73 -8.93 -1.95 30.55
C ASN A 73 -7.86 -1.20 29.74
N ASP A 74 -7.25 -0.18 30.35
CA ASP A 74 -6.20 0.65 29.76
C ASP A 74 -5.01 -0.16 29.21
N LYS A 75 -4.65 -1.27 29.87
CA LYS A 75 -3.53 -2.11 29.41
C LYS A 75 -3.87 -2.84 28.12
N GLU A 76 -5.07 -3.41 28.02
CA GLU A 76 -5.58 -4.03 26.80
C GLU A 76 -5.77 -2.99 25.69
N PHE A 77 -6.25 -1.79 26.03
CA PHE A 77 -6.40 -0.68 25.08
C PHE A 77 -5.08 -0.30 24.43
N LYS A 78 -4.05 -0.04 25.25
CA LYS A 78 -2.70 0.28 24.75
C LYS A 78 -2.08 -0.86 23.96
N LYS A 79 -2.30 -2.12 24.39
CA LYS A 79 -1.85 -3.29 23.65
C LYS A 79 -2.53 -3.36 22.29
N ARG A 80 -3.84 -3.15 22.23
CA ARG A 80 -4.61 -3.20 20.99
C ARG A 80 -4.19 -2.11 20.02
N LEU A 81 -4.06 -0.87 20.50
CA LEU A 81 -3.52 0.24 19.69
C LEU A 81 -2.13 -0.07 19.13
N LYS A 82 -1.28 -0.67 19.96
CA LYS A 82 0.06 -1.08 19.55
C LYS A 82 0.00 -2.17 18.46
N GLU A 83 -0.81 -3.20 18.64
CA GLU A 83 -0.97 -4.28 17.64
C GLU A 83 -1.54 -3.74 16.33
N ASP A 84 -2.55 -2.88 16.39
CA ASP A 84 -3.15 -2.27 15.19
C ASP A 84 -2.13 -1.37 14.47
N ALA A 85 -1.30 -0.62 15.22
CA ALA A 85 -0.21 0.14 14.64
C ALA A 85 0.89 -0.76 14.04
N GLU A 86 1.31 -1.83 14.72
CA GLU A 86 2.30 -2.79 14.20
C GLU A 86 1.80 -3.47 12.91
N ASN A 87 0.51 -3.82 12.85
CA ASN A 87 -0.12 -4.43 11.67
C ASN A 87 -0.03 -3.55 10.42
N GLN A 88 -0.03 -2.22 10.57
CA GLN A 88 0.14 -1.29 9.44
C GLN A 88 1.53 -1.36 8.81
N PHE A 89 2.53 -1.91 9.53
CA PHE A 89 3.92 -2.02 9.09
C PHE A 89 4.33 -3.44 8.71
N VAL A 90 3.47 -4.43 8.89
CA VAL A 90 3.79 -5.84 8.59
C VAL A 90 4.14 -6.00 7.11
N GLN A 91 3.36 -5.40 6.21
CA GLN A 91 3.59 -5.52 4.77
C GLN A 91 4.95 -4.94 4.35
N GLN A 92 5.30 -3.76 4.88
CA GLN A 92 6.57 -3.09 4.59
C GLN A 92 7.74 -3.84 5.21
N SER A 93 7.56 -4.41 6.41
CA SER A 93 8.57 -5.24 7.06
C SER A 93 8.82 -6.53 6.28
N ASP A 94 7.75 -7.14 5.75
CA ASP A 94 7.81 -8.34 4.94
C ASP A 94 8.48 -8.08 3.59
N GLN A 95 8.17 -6.96 2.94
CA GLN A 95 8.86 -6.53 1.72
C GLN A 95 10.35 -6.28 1.97
N GLN A 96 10.68 -5.63 3.09
CA GLN A 96 12.08 -5.38 3.47
C GLN A 96 12.83 -6.69 3.72
N LEU A 97 12.20 -7.66 4.38
CA LEU A 97 12.78 -8.97 4.58
C LEU A 97 13.05 -9.68 3.25
N LEU A 98 12.07 -9.68 2.34
CA LEU A 98 12.21 -10.27 1.02
C LEU A 98 13.40 -9.63 0.27
N ASN A 99 13.48 -8.30 0.25
CA ASN A 99 14.57 -7.57 -0.40
C ASN A 99 15.94 -7.92 0.20
N ALA A 100 16.04 -7.93 1.53
CA ALA A 100 17.30 -8.22 2.23
C ALA A 100 17.78 -9.66 1.99
N VAL A 101 16.86 -10.64 1.99
CA VAL A 101 17.20 -12.03 1.68
C VAL A 101 17.62 -12.15 0.21
N THR A 102 16.88 -11.52 -0.70
CA THR A 102 17.22 -11.49 -2.14
C THR A 102 18.61 -10.92 -2.39
N GLU A 103 18.93 -9.76 -1.81
CA GLU A 103 20.26 -9.15 -1.93
C GLU A 103 21.35 -10.08 -1.38
N SER A 104 21.13 -10.64 -0.18
CA SER A 104 22.05 -11.61 0.41
C SER A 104 22.23 -12.86 -0.48
N LEU A 105 21.18 -13.37 -1.11
CA LEU A 105 21.26 -14.52 -2.01
C LEU A 105 22.09 -14.20 -3.25
N ILE A 106 21.88 -13.04 -3.87
CA ILE A 106 22.63 -12.58 -5.05
C ILE A 106 24.11 -12.40 -4.71
N GLU A 107 24.42 -11.75 -3.58
CA GLU A 107 25.80 -11.46 -3.17
C GLU A 107 26.60 -12.73 -2.80
N ASN A 108 25.93 -13.70 -2.17
CA ASN A 108 26.59 -14.90 -1.67
C ASN A 108 26.54 -16.09 -2.65
N THR A 109 25.71 -16.04 -3.70
CA THR A 109 25.60 -17.12 -4.69
C THR A 109 26.30 -16.75 -5.99
N LYS A 110 27.52 -17.26 -6.18
CA LYS A 110 28.35 -16.97 -7.36
C LYS A 110 28.20 -18.06 -8.43
N PHE A 111 27.85 -17.64 -9.63
CA PHE A 111 27.81 -18.47 -10.84
C PHE A 111 27.97 -17.58 -12.08
N ASP A 112 28.43 -18.15 -13.18
CA ASP A 112 28.65 -17.39 -14.41
C ASP A 112 27.37 -17.32 -15.25
N LEU A 113 27.05 -16.12 -15.71
CA LEU A 113 26.02 -15.90 -16.70
C LEU A 113 26.65 -15.89 -18.10
N PRO A 114 25.99 -16.44 -19.13
CA PRO A 114 26.48 -16.39 -20.50
C PRO A 114 26.28 -14.99 -21.09
N ALA A 115 27.11 -14.03 -20.67
CA ALA A 115 26.96 -12.60 -20.96
C ALA A 115 26.85 -12.30 -22.46
N GLU A 116 27.69 -12.91 -23.30
CA GLU A 116 27.62 -12.70 -24.76
C GLU A 116 26.29 -13.14 -25.37
N PHE A 117 25.74 -14.25 -24.89
CA PHE A 117 24.43 -14.75 -25.35
C PHE A 117 23.32 -13.82 -24.88
N LEU A 118 23.35 -13.42 -23.60
CA LEU A 118 22.32 -12.56 -23.02
C LEU A 118 22.31 -11.17 -23.65
N GLN A 119 23.47 -10.58 -23.93
CA GLN A 119 23.56 -9.31 -24.67
C GLN A 119 23.00 -9.43 -26.07
N LYS A 120 23.34 -10.50 -26.82
CA LYS A 120 22.76 -10.75 -28.14
C LYS A 120 21.24 -10.95 -28.09
N TRP A 121 20.76 -11.65 -27.06
CA TRP A 121 19.34 -11.88 -26.86
C TRP A 121 18.60 -10.57 -26.53
N ILE A 122 19.11 -9.78 -25.59
CA ILE A 122 18.57 -8.45 -25.23
C ILE A 122 18.51 -7.53 -26.45
N ALA A 123 19.52 -7.58 -27.32
CA ALA A 123 19.56 -6.77 -28.53
C ALA A 123 18.38 -7.03 -29.50
N VAL A 124 17.79 -8.22 -29.46
CA VAL A 124 16.73 -8.65 -30.40
C VAL A 124 15.39 -8.97 -29.74
N SER A 125 15.32 -9.02 -28.41
CA SER A 125 14.11 -9.43 -27.68
C SER A 125 13.10 -8.30 -27.44
N GLY A 126 13.51 -7.05 -27.61
CA GLY A 126 12.64 -5.87 -27.46
C GLY A 126 11.84 -5.54 -28.71
N GLU A 127 10.92 -4.57 -28.61
CA GLU A 127 10.17 -4.03 -29.77
C GLU A 127 11.09 -3.32 -30.78
N LYS A 128 12.25 -2.84 -30.32
CA LYS A 128 13.29 -2.21 -31.13
C LYS A 128 14.60 -2.96 -30.95
N GLU A 129 15.29 -3.21 -32.05
CA GLU A 129 16.66 -3.72 -31.99
C GLU A 129 17.56 -2.69 -31.34
N LEU A 130 18.37 -3.15 -30.39
CA LEU A 130 19.35 -2.31 -29.68
C LEU A 130 20.73 -2.46 -30.33
N THR A 131 21.55 -1.42 -30.24
CA THR A 131 22.97 -1.54 -30.59
C THR A 131 23.71 -2.45 -29.59
N LYS A 132 24.94 -2.84 -29.93
CA LYS A 132 25.76 -3.65 -29.01
C LYS A 132 26.03 -2.92 -27.70
N GLU A 133 26.26 -1.63 -27.77
CA GLU A 133 26.53 -0.78 -26.61
C GLU A 133 25.28 -0.66 -25.72
N GLU A 134 24.11 -0.41 -26.32
CA GLU A 134 22.83 -0.36 -25.62
C GLU A 134 22.49 -1.70 -24.96
N ALA A 135 22.66 -2.82 -25.69
CA ALA A 135 22.41 -4.15 -25.15
C ALA A 135 23.36 -4.54 -24.01
N ALA A 136 24.63 -4.08 -24.06
CA ALA A 136 25.57 -4.28 -22.96
C ALA A 136 25.19 -3.46 -21.72
N GLU A 137 24.71 -2.23 -21.90
CA GLU A 137 24.22 -1.41 -20.79
C GLU A 137 22.97 -2.03 -20.14
N GLU A 138 21.99 -2.46 -20.95
CA GLU A 138 20.79 -3.13 -20.46
C GLU A 138 21.09 -4.48 -19.79
N TYR A 139 22.08 -5.23 -20.28
CA TYR A 139 22.58 -6.42 -19.59
C TYR A 139 23.11 -6.07 -18.19
N ASN A 140 23.96 -5.05 -18.06
CA ASN A 140 24.53 -4.66 -16.77
C ASN A 140 23.44 -4.19 -15.79
N LYS A 141 22.39 -3.50 -16.27
CA LYS A 141 21.24 -3.10 -15.45
C LYS A 141 20.40 -4.31 -15.01
N SER A 142 20.24 -5.30 -15.88
CA SER A 142 19.39 -6.48 -15.63
C SER A 142 20.10 -7.65 -14.97
N GLU A 143 21.44 -7.66 -14.90
CA GLU A 143 22.24 -8.80 -14.44
C GLU A 143 21.80 -9.30 -13.06
N LYS A 144 21.63 -8.39 -12.08
CA LYS A 144 21.16 -8.74 -10.74
C LYS A 144 19.78 -9.41 -10.77
N GLY A 145 18.86 -8.90 -11.60
CA GLY A 145 17.53 -9.46 -11.77
C GLY A 145 17.57 -10.86 -12.41
N LEU A 146 18.37 -11.04 -13.45
CA LEU A 146 18.57 -12.34 -14.11
C LEU A 146 19.17 -13.37 -13.15
N ARG A 147 20.14 -12.97 -12.33
CA ARG A 147 20.71 -13.84 -11.29
C ARG A 147 19.65 -14.26 -10.29
N TYR A 148 18.87 -13.29 -9.80
CA TYR A 148 17.80 -13.58 -8.85
C TYR A 148 16.76 -14.53 -9.43
N GLN A 149 16.31 -14.32 -10.66
CA GLN A 149 15.35 -15.23 -11.32
C GLN A 149 15.84 -16.67 -11.38
N LEU A 150 17.14 -16.90 -11.62
CA LEU A 150 17.72 -18.24 -11.64
C LEU A 150 17.82 -18.85 -10.23
N ILE A 151 18.19 -18.05 -9.23
CA ILE A 151 18.23 -18.47 -7.82
C ILE A 151 16.81 -18.82 -7.35
N GLU A 152 15.85 -17.94 -7.60
CA GLU A 152 14.43 -18.11 -7.32
C GLU A 152 13.91 -19.40 -7.98
N GLY A 153 14.15 -19.56 -9.28
CA GLY A 153 13.75 -20.77 -10.00
C GLY A 153 14.33 -22.06 -9.40
N LYS A 154 15.58 -22.01 -8.91
CA LYS A 154 16.21 -23.15 -8.23
C LYS A 154 15.56 -23.43 -6.87
N ILE A 155 15.36 -22.40 -6.05
CA ILE A 155 14.70 -22.51 -4.74
C ILE A 155 13.29 -23.07 -4.92
N SER A 156 12.51 -22.50 -5.84
CA SER A 156 11.13 -22.91 -6.10
C SER A 156 11.04 -24.34 -6.61
N LYS A 157 11.98 -24.79 -7.45
CA LYS A 157 12.04 -26.17 -7.93
C LYS A 157 12.43 -27.15 -6.82
N ASP A 158 13.46 -26.83 -6.05
CA ASP A 158 14.00 -27.76 -5.05
C ASP A 158 13.08 -27.92 -3.83
N ASN A 159 12.25 -26.91 -3.56
CA ASN A 159 11.35 -26.86 -2.40
C ASN A 159 9.86 -26.94 -2.79
N ASN A 160 9.55 -27.32 -4.04
CA ASN A 160 8.18 -27.47 -4.54
C ASN A 160 7.29 -26.21 -4.32
N LEU A 161 7.84 -25.02 -4.50
CA LEU A 161 7.10 -23.75 -4.35
C LEU A 161 6.36 -23.33 -5.62
N GLN A 162 6.36 -24.17 -6.66
CA GLN A 162 5.64 -23.92 -7.91
C GLN A 162 4.19 -23.57 -7.63
N VAL A 163 3.68 -22.54 -8.31
CA VAL A 163 2.29 -22.11 -8.20
C VAL A 163 1.43 -23.06 -9.01
N THR A 164 0.48 -23.73 -8.35
CA THR A 164 -0.53 -24.52 -9.06
C THR A 164 -1.72 -23.66 -9.47
N PHE A 165 -2.51 -24.14 -10.43
CA PHE A 165 -3.71 -23.44 -10.86
C PHE A 165 -4.73 -23.31 -9.71
N GLU A 166 -4.86 -24.34 -8.89
CA GLU A 166 -5.75 -24.36 -7.74
C GLU A 166 -5.32 -23.34 -6.67
N GLU A 167 -4.02 -23.28 -6.36
CA GLU A 167 -3.48 -22.27 -5.44
C GLU A 167 -3.70 -20.85 -5.98
N LEU A 168 -3.48 -20.65 -7.29
CA LEU A 168 -3.68 -19.36 -7.94
C LEU A 168 -5.15 -18.94 -7.92
N LYS A 169 -6.08 -19.88 -8.15
CA LYS A 169 -7.52 -19.62 -8.07
C LYS A 169 -7.96 -19.25 -6.66
N GLU A 170 -7.47 -19.97 -5.66
CA GLU A 170 -7.78 -19.63 -4.26
C GLU A 170 -7.21 -18.26 -3.87
N PHE A 171 -5.99 -17.96 -4.30
CA PHE A 171 -5.38 -16.65 -4.10
C PHE A 171 -6.19 -15.53 -4.78
N ALA A 172 -6.62 -15.74 -6.03
CA ALA A 172 -7.45 -14.80 -6.76
C ALA A 172 -8.79 -14.54 -6.04
N LYS A 173 -9.45 -15.58 -5.51
CA LYS A 173 -10.69 -15.44 -4.73
C LYS A 173 -10.48 -14.63 -3.45
N GLY A 174 -9.39 -14.88 -2.73
CA GLY A 174 -8.99 -14.07 -1.57
C GLY A 174 -8.80 -12.60 -1.92
N PHE A 175 -8.12 -12.33 -3.03
CA PHE A 175 -7.93 -10.97 -3.55
C PHE A 175 -9.26 -10.30 -3.91
N ILE A 176 -10.15 -10.99 -4.64
CA ILE A 176 -11.48 -10.48 -5.01
C ILE A 176 -12.29 -10.17 -3.75
N LYS A 177 -12.32 -11.08 -2.78
CA LYS A 177 -13.03 -10.87 -1.51
C LYS A 177 -12.54 -9.63 -0.78
N SER A 178 -11.21 -9.41 -0.75
CA SER A 178 -10.64 -8.21 -0.14
C SER A 178 -11.04 -6.92 -0.86
N GLN A 179 -11.13 -6.95 -2.19
CA GLN A 179 -11.58 -5.81 -2.99
C GLN A 179 -13.07 -5.54 -2.79
N MET A 180 -13.91 -6.58 -2.79
CA MET A 180 -15.36 -6.44 -2.56
C MET A 180 -15.65 -5.88 -1.17
N ALA A 181 -14.89 -6.29 -0.15
CA ALA A 181 -15.01 -5.74 1.20
C ALA A 181 -14.71 -4.24 1.27
N GLN A 182 -13.72 -3.74 0.50
CA GLN A 182 -13.43 -2.31 0.41
C GLN A 182 -14.59 -1.50 -0.19
N TYR A 183 -15.39 -2.11 -1.07
CA TYR A 183 -16.60 -1.51 -1.64
C TYR A 183 -17.87 -1.82 -0.83
N GLY A 184 -17.75 -2.40 0.36
CA GLY A 184 -18.86 -2.64 1.29
C GLY A 184 -19.55 -4.00 1.18
N ASN A 185 -19.11 -4.89 0.28
CA ASN A 185 -19.61 -6.27 0.25
C ASN A 185 -18.65 -7.21 0.99
N THR A 186 -18.91 -7.42 2.28
CA THR A 186 -18.03 -8.20 3.17
C THR A 186 -18.27 -9.71 3.14
N ASN A 187 -19.35 -10.18 2.49
CA ASN A 187 -19.70 -11.59 2.45
C ASN A 187 -20.23 -12.03 1.08
N PRO A 188 -19.39 -11.94 0.02
CA PRO A 188 -19.77 -12.42 -1.30
C PRO A 188 -20.00 -13.93 -1.30
N GLU A 189 -20.90 -14.41 -2.15
CA GLU A 189 -21.17 -15.84 -2.29
C GLU A 189 -19.99 -16.55 -2.97
N GLU A 190 -19.70 -17.78 -2.55
CA GLU A 190 -18.59 -18.57 -3.07
C GLU A 190 -18.64 -18.74 -4.60
N LYS A 191 -19.86 -18.94 -5.12
CA LYS A 191 -20.10 -19.08 -6.55
C LYS A 191 -19.76 -17.80 -7.33
N GLU A 192 -20.06 -16.64 -6.76
CA GLU A 192 -19.70 -15.35 -7.36
C GLU A 192 -18.18 -15.16 -7.38
N LEU A 193 -17.49 -15.52 -6.29
CA LEU A 193 -16.03 -15.50 -6.22
C LEU A 193 -15.39 -16.42 -7.27
N ASP A 194 -15.91 -17.64 -7.44
CA ASP A 194 -15.43 -18.58 -8.46
C ASP A 194 -15.60 -18.04 -9.88
N GLU A 195 -16.78 -17.49 -10.21
CA GLU A 195 -17.06 -16.94 -11.55
C GLU A 195 -16.18 -15.72 -11.89
N ILE A 196 -15.91 -14.86 -10.90
CA ILE A 196 -14.99 -13.72 -11.08
C ILE A 196 -13.55 -14.20 -11.19
N ALA A 197 -13.13 -15.15 -10.35
CA ALA A 197 -11.79 -15.71 -10.39
C ALA A 197 -11.50 -16.36 -11.74
N ASP A 198 -12.41 -17.18 -12.27
CA ASP A 198 -12.25 -17.82 -13.57
C ASP A 198 -12.14 -16.80 -14.71
N ARG A 199 -12.86 -15.68 -14.62
CA ARG A 199 -12.77 -14.58 -15.59
C ARG A 199 -11.42 -13.87 -15.55
N ILE A 200 -10.92 -13.58 -14.34
CA ILE A 200 -9.60 -12.96 -14.14
C ILE A 200 -8.49 -13.89 -14.62
N LEU A 201 -8.58 -15.18 -14.28
CA LEU A 201 -7.62 -16.20 -14.73
C LEU A 201 -7.72 -16.52 -16.22
N GLY A 202 -8.78 -16.08 -16.90
CA GLY A 202 -8.87 -16.07 -18.35
C GLY A 202 -8.00 -14.98 -19.01
N ASN A 203 -7.51 -14.00 -18.25
CA ASN A 203 -6.62 -12.94 -18.73
C ASN A 203 -5.15 -13.28 -18.39
N GLN A 204 -4.32 -13.44 -19.42
CA GLN A 204 -2.91 -13.81 -19.26
C GLN A 204 -2.10 -12.80 -18.44
N ASP A 205 -2.37 -11.50 -18.58
CA ASP A 205 -1.66 -10.46 -17.83
C ASP A 205 -1.99 -10.54 -16.33
N GLU A 206 -3.26 -10.80 -16.00
CA GLU A 206 -3.69 -10.98 -14.61
C GLU A 206 -3.18 -12.29 -14.02
N VAL A 207 -3.18 -13.39 -14.79
CA VAL A 207 -2.56 -14.66 -14.39
C VAL A 207 -1.10 -14.45 -14.02
N LYS A 208 -0.35 -13.73 -14.87
CA LYS A 208 1.06 -13.43 -14.62
C LYS A 208 1.22 -12.61 -13.34
N ARG A 209 0.47 -11.50 -13.21
CA ARG A 209 0.52 -10.61 -12.04
C ARG A 209 0.20 -11.34 -10.73
N LEU A 210 -0.89 -12.11 -10.71
CA LEU A 210 -1.31 -12.87 -9.52
C LEU A 210 -0.34 -14.01 -9.20
N SER A 211 0.23 -14.66 -10.22
CA SER A 211 1.24 -15.71 -10.03
C SER A 211 2.52 -15.15 -9.40
N GLU A 212 2.99 -13.98 -9.85
CA GLU A 212 4.16 -13.30 -9.28
C GLU A 212 3.90 -12.89 -7.81
N GLN A 213 2.71 -12.35 -7.51
CA GLN A 213 2.32 -12.01 -6.14
C GLN A 213 2.27 -13.24 -5.22
N LEU A 214 1.66 -14.33 -5.68
CA LEU A 214 1.58 -15.58 -4.93
C LEU A 214 2.97 -16.21 -4.73
N MET A 215 3.82 -16.20 -5.77
CA MET A 215 5.20 -16.67 -5.65
C MET A 215 5.99 -15.87 -4.61
N SER A 216 5.88 -14.54 -4.64
CA SER A 216 6.47 -13.66 -3.63
C SER A 216 6.02 -14.01 -2.22
N GLN A 217 4.74 -14.33 -2.02
CA GLN A 217 4.22 -14.76 -0.72
C GLN A 217 4.78 -16.13 -0.30
N LYS A 218 4.85 -17.10 -1.21
CA LYS A 218 5.43 -18.43 -0.95
C LYS A 218 6.91 -18.33 -0.57
N LEU A 219 7.68 -17.53 -1.29
CA LEU A 219 9.09 -17.27 -0.99
C LEU A 219 9.28 -16.59 0.36
N LEU A 220 8.48 -15.57 0.67
CA LEU A 220 8.54 -14.90 1.97
C LEU A 220 8.30 -15.87 3.12
N ASN A 221 7.27 -16.71 3.02
CA ASN A 221 6.97 -17.73 4.02
C ASN A 221 8.13 -18.74 4.15
N PHE A 222 8.62 -19.23 3.01
CA PHE A 222 9.77 -20.12 2.97
C PHE A 222 11.00 -19.49 3.64
N PHE A 223 11.29 -18.22 3.38
CA PHE A 223 12.41 -17.51 3.99
C PHE A 223 12.22 -17.29 5.49
N LYS A 224 11.02 -16.96 5.95
CA LYS A 224 10.71 -16.84 7.39
C LYS A 224 10.97 -18.14 8.15
N GLU A 225 10.73 -19.28 7.52
CA GLU A 225 10.92 -20.61 8.12
C GLU A 225 12.37 -21.11 8.04
N ASN A 226 13.10 -20.79 6.96
CA ASN A 226 14.38 -21.42 6.65
C ASN A 226 15.59 -20.50 6.81
N VAL A 227 15.41 -19.17 6.82
CA VAL A 227 16.49 -18.22 7.05
C VAL A 227 16.64 -17.95 8.54
N LYS A 228 17.89 -17.87 9.01
CA LYS A 228 18.18 -17.48 10.39
C LYS A 228 17.92 -15.98 10.59
N LEU A 229 16.70 -15.64 10.99
CA LEU A 229 16.30 -14.26 11.25
C LEU A 229 16.83 -13.76 12.59
N LYS A 230 17.30 -12.50 12.61
CA LYS A 230 17.65 -11.78 13.84
C LYS A 230 16.61 -10.70 14.10
N VAL A 231 15.82 -10.87 15.15
CA VAL A 231 14.84 -9.86 15.56
C VAL A 231 15.59 -8.63 16.09
N LYS A 232 15.35 -7.48 15.46
CA LYS A 232 15.88 -6.18 15.88
C LYS A 232 14.72 -5.29 16.29
N LYS A 233 14.75 -4.78 17.51
CA LYS A 233 13.80 -3.75 17.95
C LYS A 233 14.31 -2.40 17.45
N VAL A 234 13.47 -1.68 16.70
CA VAL A 234 13.78 -0.36 16.14
C VAL A 234 12.73 0.67 16.58
N SER A 235 13.09 1.95 16.55
CA SER A 235 12.13 3.04 16.65
C SER A 235 11.39 3.22 15.32
N PHE A 236 10.29 3.97 15.33
CA PHE A 236 9.57 4.31 14.09
C PHE A 236 10.47 5.08 13.11
N ASP A 237 11.22 6.08 13.61
CA ASP A 237 12.12 6.88 12.78
C ASP A 237 13.23 6.04 12.14
N ASP A 238 13.77 5.07 12.88
CA ASP A 238 14.78 4.16 12.36
C ASP A 238 14.20 3.18 11.34
N PHE A 239 12.97 2.70 11.57
CA PHE A 239 12.26 1.85 10.60
C PHE A 239 12.06 2.57 9.27
N VAL A 240 11.58 3.83 9.30
CA VAL A 240 11.41 4.63 8.08
C VAL A 240 12.73 4.82 7.34
N LYS A 241 13.83 5.09 8.06
CA LYS A 241 15.17 5.22 7.45
C LYS A 241 15.73 3.92 6.88
N GLU A 242 15.33 2.77 7.40
CA GLU A 242 15.80 1.46 6.92
C GLU A 242 15.01 0.96 5.71
N VAL A 243 13.69 1.20 5.68
CA VAL A 243 12.79 0.69 4.63
C VAL A 243 12.76 1.58 3.39
N TYR A 244 12.87 2.90 3.53
CA TYR A 244 12.72 3.86 2.41
C TYR A 244 14.06 4.40 1.88
N LYS A 245 15.12 3.57 1.88
CA LYS A 245 16.41 3.94 1.28
C LYS A 245 16.41 3.91 -0.24
#